data_AF-A0AAU6GMD4-F1
#
_entry.id   AF-A0AAU6GMD4-F1
#
_cell.length_a   1.000
_cell.length_b   1.000
_cell.length_c   1.000
_cell.angle_alpha   90.00
_cell.angle_beta   90.00
_cell.angle_gamma   90.00
#
_symmetry.space_group_name_H-M   'P 1'
#
loop_
_entity.id
_entity.type
_entity.pdbx_description
1 polymer ?
#
loop_
_entity_poly.entity_id
_entity_poly.type
_entity_poly.pdbx_seq_one_letter_code
_entity_poly.pdbx_strand_id
1 'polypeptide(L)'
;MTTPLPVPEGASWILQITITSAQTAKAQWNAQLDAIRPIAGYDEATQTWSAHIGALNLAGLGVLQTMFDTARTYGTEVRLAPVPVPEWWRGPVFTSDSEIAALLRVQADKGRPLGHLPLA
;
A
#
# COMPACT_ATOMS: atom_id res chain seq x y z
N MET A 1 -0.25 -18.68 -5.28
CA MET A 1 1.17 -18.36 -5.52
C MET A 1 1.25 -16.88 -5.81
N THR A 2 1.68 -16.06 -4.84
CA THR A 2 1.75 -14.62 -4.99
C THR A 2 3.17 -14.29 -5.43
N THR A 3 3.34 -13.85 -6.68
CA THR A 3 4.65 -13.47 -7.21
C THR A 3 5.19 -12.30 -6.40
N PRO A 4 6.42 -12.37 -5.86
CA PRO A 4 7.00 -11.25 -5.14
C PRO A 4 7.11 -10.04 -6.08
N LEU A 5 6.76 -8.86 -5.55
CA LEU A 5 6.88 -7.62 -6.31
C LEU A 5 8.35 -7.35 -6.62
N PRO A 6 8.71 -7.03 -7.87
CA PRO A 6 10.10 -6.77 -8.25
C PRO A 6 10.57 -5.48 -7.56
N VAL A 7 11.46 -5.60 -6.58
CA VAL A 7 12.05 -4.46 -5.89
C VAL A 7 13.23 -3.92 -6.72
N PRO A 8 13.40 -2.60 -6.86
CA PRO A 8 14.57 -2.03 -7.52
C PRO A 8 15.86 -2.49 -6.82
N GLU A 9 16.77 -3.15 -7.55
CA GLU A 9 18.00 -3.69 -6.97
C GLU A 9 18.87 -2.61 -6.32
N GLY A 10 19.23 -2.78 -5.05
CA GLY A 10 20.25 -2.00 -4.35
C GLY A 10 19.95 -0.52 -4.09
N ALA A 11 18.77 -0.03 -4.47
CA ALA A 11 18.38 1.37 -4.35
C ALA A 11 17.27 1.55 -3.31
N SER A 12 17.34 2.64 -2.53
CA SER A 12 16.23 3.07 -1.69
C SER A 12 14.95 3.16 -2.52
N TRP A 13 13.84 2.69 -1.97
CA TRP A 13 12.57 2.64 -2.67
C TRP A 13 11.42 2.99 -1.72
N ILE A 14 10.27 3.31 -2.30
CA ILE A 14 9.03 3.55 -1.56
C ILE A 14 7.92 2.67 -2.12
N LEU A 15 6.94 2.35 -1.30
CA LEU A 15 5.77 1.59 -1.71
C LEU A 15 4.73 2.56 -2.28
N GLN A 16 4.42 2.41 -3.56
CA GLN A 16 3.27 3.05 -4.18
C GLN A 16 2.05 2.15 -4.07
N ILE A 17 0.92 2.72 -3.64
CA ILE A 17 -0.38 2.08 -3.62
C ILE A 17 -1.27 2.80 -4.60
N THR A 18 -1.86 2.06 -5.53
CA THR A 18 -2.76 2.60 -6.54
C THR A 18 -4.12 1.92 -6.43
N ILE A 19 -5.20 2.70 -6.40
CA ILE A 19 -6.57 2.19 -6.55
C ILE A 19 -7.26 2.87 -7.72
N THR A 20 -8.05 2.12 -8.48
CA THR A 20 -8.90 2.71 -9.52
C THR A 20 -10.03 3.49 -8.88
N SER A 21 -10.42 4.62 -9.46
CA SER A 21 -11.65 5.30 -9.05
C SER A 21 -12.87 4.42 -9.38
N ALA A 22 -13.83 4.38 -8.47
CA ALA A 22 -15.11 3.76 -8.79
C ALA A 22 -15.93 4.75 -9.59
N GLN A 23 -16.27 4.42 -10.84
CA GLN A 23 -17.26 5.19 -11.61
C GLN A 23 -18.65 4.99 -10.97
N THR A 24 -18.92 5.76 -9.92
CA THR A 24 -20.13 5.68 -9.10
C THR A 24 -20.88 6.99 -9.13
N ALA A 25 -22.13 6.97 -8.64
CA ALA A 25 -22.94 8.18 -8.52
C ALA A 25 -22.20 9.27 -7.71
N LYS A 26 -22.36 10.54 -8.10
CA LYS A 26 -21.62 11.72 -7.60
C LYS A 26 -21.48 11.83 -6.08
N ALA A 27 -22.42 11.29 -5.30
CA ALA A 27 -22.37 11.27 -3.85
C ALA A 27 -21.34 10.26 -3.27
N GLN A 28 -21.21 9.08 -3.89
CA GLN A 28 -20.22 8.06 -3.51
C GLN A 28 -18.80 8.49 -3.89
N TRP A 29 -18.68 9.19 -5.02
CA TRP A 29 -17.44 9.86 -5.44
C TRP A 29 -16.95 10.88 -4.41
N ASN A 30 -17.83 11.74 -3.89
CA ASN A 30 -17.45 12.74 -2.88
C ASN A 30 -17.02 12.10 -1.55
N ALA A 31 -17.68 11.02 -1.12
CA ALA A 31 -17.29 10.29 0.08
C ALA A 31 -15.94 9.56 -0.09
N GLN A 32 -15.68 9.00 -1.27
CA GLN A 32 -14.37 8.44 -1.61
C GLN A 32 -13.29 9.52 -1.60
N LEU A 33 -13.57 10.68 -2.18
CA LEU A 33 -12.68 11.85 -2.21
C LEU A 33 -12.30 12.30 -0.79
N ASP A 34 -13.26 12.51 0.10
CA ASP A 34 -12.99 13.01 1.45
C ASP A 34 -12.13 12.03 2.27
N ALA A 35 -12.33 10.73 2.10
CA ALA A 35 -11.55 9.71 2.79
C ALA A 35 -10.10 9.60 2.30
N ILE A 36 -9.88 9.78 0.99
CA ILE A 36 -8.59 9.44 0.36
C ILE A 36 -7.71 10.65 0.04
N ARG A 37 -8.31 11.83 -0.18
CA ARG A 37 -7.60 13.07 -0.52
C ARG A 37 -6.50 13.49 0.46
N PRO A 38 -6.62 13.25 1.78
CA PRO A 38 -5.54 13.61 2.71
C PRO A 38 -4.28 12.76 2.53
N ILE A 39 -4.38 11.58 1.92
CA ILE A 39 -3.32 10.57 1.89
C ILE A 39 -2.90 10.15 0.48
N ALA A 40 -3.67 10.49 -0.55
CA ALA A 40 -3.43 10.10 -1.93
C ALA A 40 -3.63 11.27 -2.91
N GLY A 41 -2.79 11.30 -3.94
CA GLY A 41 -2.99 12.14 -5.11
C GLY A 41 -3.92 11.47 -6.12
N TYR A 42 -4.68 12.28 -6.86
CA TYR A 42 -5.50 11.80 -7.97
C TYR A 42 -4.79 12.05 -9.30
N ASP A 43 -4.76 11.04 -10.16
CA ASP A 43 -4.36 11.16 -11.55
C ASP A 43 -5.62 11.11 -12.44
N GLU A 44 -5.94 12.24 -13.07
CA GLU A 44 -7.08 12.37 -13.97
C GLU A 44 -6.90 11.57 -15.27
N ALA A 45 -5.66 11.38 -15.75
CA ALA A 45 -5.40 10.70 -17.01
C ALA A 45 -5.67 9.19 -16.88
N THR A 46 -5.30 8.60 -15.75
CA THR A 46 -5.51 7.17 -15.47
C THR A 46 -6.75 6.89 -14.63
N GLN A 47 -7.40 7.94 -14.10
CA GLN A 47 -8.53 7.84 -13.16
C GLN A 47 -8.15 7.00 -11.92
N THR A 48 -6.95 7.22 -11.39
CA THR A 48 -6.43 6.46 -10.24
C THR A 48 -6.06 7.35 -9.07
N TRP A 49 -6.20 6.79 -7.87
CA TRP A 49 -5.66 7.36 -6.64
C TRP A 49 -4.34 6.69 -6.31
N SER A 50 -3.32 7.49 -5.99
CA SER A 50 -2.01 6.98 -5.62
C SER A 50 -1.52 7.56 -4.29
N ALA A 51 -1.06 6.67 -3.41
CA ALA A 51 -0.42 7.03 -2.16
C ALA A 51 1.00 6.46 -2.12
N HIS A 52 1.89 7.12 -1.38
CA HIS A 52 3.30 6.75 -1.28
C HIS A 52 3.68 6.53 0.19
N ILE A 53 4.30 5.39 0.47
CA ILE A 53 4.72 5.01 1.81
C ILE A 53 6.20 4.68 1.78
N GLY A 54 6.97 5.33 2.65
CA GLY A 54 8.39 5.07 2.81
C GLY A 54 8.78 4.21 4.00
N ALA A 55 7.82 3.90 4.88
CA ALA A 55 8.01 3.04 6.03
C ALA A 55 6.68 2.43 6.50
N LEU A 56 6.68 1.17 6.93
CA LEU A 56 5.52 0.50 7.51
C LEU A 56 5.36 0.79 9.02
N ASN A 57 5.42 2.08 9.38
CA ASN A 57 5.08 2.55 10.73
C ASN A 57 3.56 2.76 10.88
N LEU A 58 3.10 3.22 12.05
CA LEU A 58 1.66 3.41 12.30
C LEU A 58 0.97 4.32 11.27
N ALA A 59 1.65 5.36 10.80
CA ALA A 59 1.12 6.23 9.75
C ALA A 59 1.03 5.50 8.40
N GLY A 60 2.07 4.77 8.00
CA GLY A 60 2.06 3.95 6.79
C GLY A 60 0.98 2.86 6.82
N LEU A 61 0.81 2.19 7.96
CA LEU A 61 -0.26 1.20 8.14
C LEU A 61 -1.65 1.85 8.04
N GLY A 62 -1.83 3.06 8.57
CA GLY A 62 -3.06 3.83 8.41
C GLY A 62 -3.37 4.15 6.95
N VAL A 63 -2.37 4.56 6.16
CA VAL A 63 -2.54 4.79 4.72
C VAL A 63 -2.95 3.50 4.00
N LEU A 64 -2.28 2.38 4.27
CA LEU A 64 -2.65 1.09 3.68
C LEU A 64 -4.08 0.71 4.02
N GLN A 65 -4.44 0.77 5.30
CA GLN A 65 -5.77 0.42 5.76
C GLN A 65 -6.84 1.26 5.06
N THR A 66 -6.69 2.59 5.02
CA THR A 66 -7.66 3.46 4.35
C THR A 66 -7.78 3.16 2.85
N MET A 67 -6.67 2.90 2.14
CA MET A 67 -6.70 2.55 0.72
C MET A 67 -7.41 1.22 0.49
N PHE A 68 -7.13 0.20 1.31
CA PHE A 68 -7.78 -1.12 1.21
C PHE A 68 -9.27 -1.06 1.58
N ASP A 69 -9.63 -0.36 2.65
CA ASP A 69 -11.02 -0.21 3.08
C ASP A 69 -11.83 0.56 2.03
N THR A 70 -11.24 1.60 1.42
CA THR A 70 -11.85 2.33 0.30
C THR A 70 -12.07 1.41 -0.89
N ALA A 71 -11.03 0.70 -1.34
CA ALA A 71 -11.14 -0.20 -2.48
C ALA A 71 -12.15 -1.32 -2.25
N ARG A 72 -12.19 -1.89 -1.03
CA ARG A 72 -13.19 -2.89 -0.64
C ARG A 72 -14.60 -2.32 -0.67
N THR A 73 -14.80 -1.11 -0.15
CA THR A 73 -16.12 -0.45 -0.09
C THR A 73 -16.69 -0.21 -1.48
N TYR A 74 -15.83 0.18 -2.43
CA TYR A 74 -16.26 0.55 -3.78
C TYR A 74 -15.98 -0.51 -4.85
N GLY A 75 -15.49 -1.69 -4.45
CA GLY A 75 -15.21 -2.81 -5.36
C GLY A 75 -14.10 -2.54 -6.36
N THR A 76 -13.10 -1.72 -6.01
CA THR A 76 -12.00 -1.36 -6.90
C THR A 76 -10.74 -2.19 -6.63
N GLU A 77 -9.89 -2.32 -7.64
CA GLU A 77 -8.64 -3.06 -7.53
C GLU A 77 -7.60 -2.23 -6.76
N VAL A 78 -6.87 -2.88 -5.83
CA VAL A 78 -5.68 -2.31 -5.18
C VAL A 78 -4.44 -2.92 -5.80
N ARG A 79 -3.52 -2.06 -6.24
CA ARG A 79 -2.20 -2.44 -6.70
C ARG A 79 -1.13 -1.87 -5.78
N LEU A 80 -0.18 -2.71 -5.41
CA LEU A 80 1.00 -2.34 -4.65
C LEU A 80 2.21 -2.51 -5.55
N ALA A 81 3.08 -1.51 -5.62
CA ALA A 81 4.33 -1.59 -6.37
C ALA A 81 5.46 -0.89 -5.61
N PRO A 82 6.63 -1.53 -5.45
CA PRO A 82 7.83 -0.82 -5.06
C PRO A 82 8.26 0.08 -6.23
N VAL A 83 8.53 1.35 -5.94
CA VAL A 83 8.98 2.33 -6.93
C VAL A 83 10.25 3.03 -6.47
N PRO A 84 11.12 3.48 -7.39
CA PRO A 84 12.26 4.33 -7.05
C PRO A 84 11.80 5.56 -6.28
N VAL A 85 12.63 6.05 -5.35
CA VAL A 85 12.34 7.27 -4.59
C VAL A 85 12.21 8.46 -5.55
N PRO A 86 11.04 9.12 -5.63
CA PRO A 86 10.87 10.30 -6.46
C PRO A 86 11.71 11.48 -5.95
N GLU A 87 12.13 12.38 -6.85
CA GLU A 87 12.98 13.53 -6.49
C GLU A 87 12.36 14.47 -5.45
N TRP A 88 11.03 14.54 -5.40
CA TRP A 88 10.28 15.38 -4.45
C TRP A 88 10.11 14.71 -3.07
N TRP A 89 10.44 13.43 -2.92
CA TRP A 89 10.23 12.69 -1.69
C TRP A 89 11.23 13.08 -0.61
N ARG A 90 10.70 13.46 0.57
CA ARG A 90 11.51 13.83 1.75
C ARG A 90 11.21 12.96 2.97
N GLY A 91 10.45 11.89 2.79
CA GLY A 91 10.05 10.98 3.85
C GLY A 91 11.05 9.84 4.06
N PRO A 92 10.73 8.90 4.97
CA PRO A 92 11.46 7.64 5.13
C PRO A 92 11.56 6.86 3.81
N VAL A 93 12.46 5.90 3.70
CA VAL A 93 12.59 5.03 2.54
C VAL A 93 12.86 3.61 2.99
N PHE A 94 12.41 2.63 2.22
CA PHE A 94 12.82 1.25 2.42
C PHE A 94 14.22 1.05 1.87
N THR A 95 15.04 0.31 2.62
CA THR A 95 16.44 0.04 2.24
C THR A 95 16.71 -1.45 2.05
N SER A 96 15.76 -2.33 2.42
CA SER A 96 15.89 -3.76 2.22
C SER A 96 14.55 -4.51 2.19
N ASP A 97 14.50 -5.62 1.46
CA ASP A 97 13.34 -6.53 1.40
C ASP A 97 13.11 -7.27 2.72
N SER A 98 14.14 -7.36 3.58
CA SER A 98 14.03 -7.97 4.90
C SER A 98 13.04 -7.25 5.81
N GLU A 99 12.84 -5.94 5.65
CA GLU A 99 11.89 -5.17 6.47
C GLU A 99 10.44 -5.57 6.15
N ILE A 100 10.13 -5.74 4.86
CA ILE A 100 8.81 -6.22 4.40
C ILE A 100 8.63 -7.71 4.70
N ALA A 101 9.65 -8.54 4.46
CA ALA A 101 9.59 -9.96 4.75
C ALA A 101 9.43 -10.25 6.25
N ALA A 102 10.07 -9.47 7.12
CA ALA A 102 9.90 -9.56 8.57
C ALA A 102 8.46 -9.24 8.98
N LEU A 103 7.86 -8.20 8.40
CA LEU A 103 6.46 -7.83 8.68
C LEU A 103 5.45 -8.87 8.18
N LEU A 104 5.66 -9.43 6.98
CA LEU A 104 4.82 -10.51 6.45
C LEU A 104 4.95 -11.79 7.29
N ARG A 105 6.16 -12.13 7.76
CA ARG A 105 6.37 -13.26 8.69
C ARG A 105 5.65 -13.04 10.02
N VAL A 106 5.76 -11.86 10.62
CA VAL A 106 5.07 -11.53 11.89
C VAL A 106 3.55 -11.59 11.75
N GLN A 107 2.99 -11.18 10.61
CA GLN A 107 1.53 -11.29 10.36
C GLN A 107 1.10 -12.73 10.07
N ALA A 108 1.90 -13.51 9.33
CA ALA A 108 1.65 -14.93 9.14
C ALA A 108 1.66 -15.71 10.48
N ASP A 109 2.53 -15.31 11.41
CA ASP A 109 2.57 -15.89 12.76
C ASP A 109 1.37 -15.48 13.64
N LYS A 110 0.78 -14.30 13.43
CA LYS A 110 -0.43 -13.88 14.16
C LYS A 110 -1.69 -14.68 13.82
N GLY A 111 -1.71 -15.35 12.65
CA GLY A 111 -2.76 -16.28 12.26
C GLY A 111 -2.50 -17.73 12.70
N ARG A 112 -1.36 -18.02 13.35
CA ARG A 112 -0.94 -19.37 13.70
C ARG A 112 -1.55 -19.78 15.06
N PRO A 113 -2.18 -20.96 15.17
CA PRO A 113 -2.57 -21.51 16.46
C PRO A 113 -1.33 -21.73 17.34
N LEU A 114 -1.39 -21.28 18.60
CA LEU A 114 -0.34 -21.52 19.60
C LEU A 114 0.03 -23.02 19.63
N GLY A 115 1.29 -23.37 19.35
CA GLY A 115 1.81 -24.74 19.42
C GLY A 115 2.48 -25.31 18.17
N HIS A 116 2.50 -24.60 17.04
CA HIS A 116 3.27 -25.04 15.86
C HIS A 116 4.66 -24.38 15.81
N LEU A 117 5.72 -25.18 15.65
CA LEU A 117 7.11 -24.72 15.48
C LEU A 117 7.37 -24.18 14.05
N PRO A 118 8.27 -23.20 13.86
CA PRO A 118 8.60 -22.68 12.53
C PRO A 118 9.22 -23.79 11.69
N LEU A 119 8.78 -23.94 10.44
CA LEU A 119 9.45 -24.82 9.48
C LEU A 119 10.69 -24.05 8.98
N ALA A 120 11.85 -24.65 9.19
CA ALA A 120 13.16 -24.15 8.76
C ALA A 120 13.30 -24.13 7.23
#